data_AF-A0A537BYT3-F1
#
_entry.id   AF-A0A537BYT3-F1
#
_cell.length_a   1.000
_cell.length_b   1.000
_cell.length_c   1.000
_cell.angle_alpha   90.00
_cell.angle_beta   90.00
_cell.angle_gamma   90.00
#
_symmetry.space_group_name_H-M   'P 1'
#
loop_
_entity.id
_entity.type
_entity.pdbx_description
1 polymer ?
#
loop_
_entity_poly.entity_id
_entity_poly.type
_entity_poly.pdbx_seq_one_letter_code
_entity_poly.pdbx_strand_id
1 'polypeptide(L)'
;LSWLHKGFELRIIDESLRGIAVGHTKWDLTPNTVITHGWVDDLEDRVLSIKYGPTDQEETDVEISRDTPVLRMSLGDKALVKAGARVLVGAQKAADGSYAAVFVFVGKDGVVPPL
;
A
#
# COMPACT_ATOMS: atom_id res chain seq x y z
N LEU A 1 -6.31 1.66 -24.09
CA LEU A 1 -5.07 1.48 -23.29
C LEU A 1 -5.02 2.42 -22.08
N SER A 2 -6.16 2.79 -21.48
CA SER A 2 -6.23 3.87 -20.47
C SER A 2 -6.25 3.39 -19.01
N TRP A 3 -5.73 2.21 -18.71
CA TRP A 3 -5.85 1.56 -17.39
C TRP A 3 -4.51 1.14 -16.76
N LEU A 4 -3.38 1.42 -17.42
CA LEU A 4 -2.03 1.20 -16.88
C LEU A 4 -1.60 2.37 -15.99
N HIS A 5 -1.33 2.08 -14.73
CA HIS A 5 -0.77 3.01 -13.76
C HIS A 5 0.75 2.91 -13.69
N LYS A 6 1.43 4.00 -13.33
CA LYS A 6 2.84 3.96 -12.94
C LYS A 6 2.95 3.72 -11.43
N GLY A 7 3.69 2.71 -11.02
CA GLY A 7 3.87 2.33 -9.62
C GLY A 7 4.78 3.29 -8.86
N PHE A 8 4.25 3.90 -7.80
CA PHE A 8 5.05 4.68 -6.83
C PHE A 8 5.77 3.77 -5.82
N GLU A 9 5.13 2.68 -5.40
CA GLU A 9 5.64 1.68 -4.45
C GLU A 9 4.90 0.36 -4.69
N LEU A 10 5.56 -0.78 -4.46
CA LEU A 10 4.92 -2.10 -4.36
C LEU A 10 5.18 -2.71 -2.98
N ARG A 11 4.11 -3.13 -2.29
CA ARG A 11 4.20 -3.90 -1.03
C ARG A 11 3.79 -5.35 -1.27
N ILE A 12 4.69 -6.28 -0.98
CA ILE A 12 4.38 -7.71 -0.86
C ILE A 12 3.93 -7.96 0.57
N ILE A 13 2.66 -8.34 0.73
CA ILE A 13 2.01 -8.49 2.02
C ILE A 13 2.09 -9.95 2.46
N ASP A 14 2.52 -10.19 3.69
CA ASP A 14 2.56 -11.54 4.26
C ASP A 14 1.18 -12.18 4.32
N GLU A 15 1.15 -13.50 4.12
CA GLU A 15 -0.07 -14.31 4.11
C GLU A 15 -0.95 -14.13 5.36
N SER A 16 -0.34 -13.91 6.53
CA SER A 16 -1.05 -13.66 7.79
C SER A 16 -1.93 -12.40 7.77
N LEU A 17 -1.71 -11.53 6.79
CA LEU A 17 -2.44 -10.29 6.55
C LEU A 17 -3.30 -10.39 5.27
N ARG A 18 -3.55 -11.58 4.73
CA ARG A 18 -4.40 -11.75 3.54
C ARG A 18 -5.76 -11.10 3.76
N GLY A 19 -6.20 -10.31 2.79
CA GLY A 19 -7.52 -9.68 2.78
C GLY A 19 -7.58 -8.32 3.48
N ILE A 20 -6.52 -7.84 4.12
CA ILE A 20 -6.53 -6.48 4.67
C ILE A 20 -6.61 -5.45 3.54
N ALA A 21 -7.42 -4.41 3.74
CA ALA A 21 -7.51 -3.24 2.87
C ALA A 21 -7.73 -3.52 1.37
N VAL A 22 -8.20 -4.74 1.01
CA VAL A 22 -8.50 -5.12 -0.38
C VAL A 22 -9.43 -4.11 -1.01
N GLY A 23 -9.10 -3.69 -2.22
CA GLY A 23 -9.85 -2.71 -2.99
C GLY A 23 -8.94 -1.70 -3.67
N HIS A 24 -9.58 -0.70 -4.27
CA HIS A 24 -8.96 0.35 -5.05
C HIS A 24 -9.48 1.70 -4.58
N THR A 25 -8.64 2.51 -3.93
CA THR A 25 -9.08 3.75 -3.26
C THR A 25 -8.14 4.91 -3.58
N LYS A 26 -8.67 6.13 -3.65
CA LYS A 26 -7.85 7.35 -3.75
C LYS A 26 -6.88 7.44 -2.57
N TRP A 27 -5.65 7.83 -2.86
CA TRP A 27 -4.59 8.04 -1.88
C TRP A 27 -4.10 9.48 -1.91
N ASP A 28 -3.71 10.02 -0.76
CA ASP A 28 -3.41 11.45 -0.56
C ASP A 28 -1.96 11.85 -0.90
N LEU A 29 -1.19 10.99 -1.57
CA LEU A 29 0.17 11.31 -2.04
C LEU A 29 0.18 12.42 -3.11
N THR A 30 -0.75 12.37 -4.05
CA THR A 30 -0.97 13.39 -5.10
C THR A 30 -2.48 13.52 -5.37
N PRO A 31 -2.95 14.54 -6.11
CA PRO A 31 -4.38 14.68 -6.43
C PRO A 31 -5.02 13.49 -7.17
N ASN A 32 -4.21 12.68 -7.86
CA ASN A 32 -4.67 11.60 -8.74
C ASN A 32 -4.17 10.21 -8.31
N THR A 33 -3.49 10.09 -7.17
CA THR A 33 -2.98 8.79 -6.73
C THR A 33 -4.09 7.91 -6.20
N VAL A 34 -3.89 6.61 -6.39
CA VAL A 34 -4.72 5.54 -5.87
C VAL A 34 -3.80 4.51 -5.21
N ILE A 35 -4.33 3.80 -4.24
CA ILE A 35 -3.71 2.59 -3.68
C ILE A 35 -4.63 1.41 -3.99
N THR A 36 -4.03 0.34 -4.50
CA THR A 36 -4.71 -0.92 -4.80
C THR A 36 -4.14 -2.02 -3.92
N HIS A 37 -5.00 -2.73 -3.22
CA HIS A 37 -4.64 -3.99 -2.55
C HIS A 37 -5.49 -5.11 -3.14
N GLY A 38 -4.84 -6.22 -3.47
CA GLY A 38 -5.49 -7.34 -4.11
C GLY A 38 -4.52 -8.52 -4.27
N TRP A 39 -4.82 -9.36 -5.24
CA TRP A 39 -4.03 -10.53 -5.60
C TRP A 39 -3.36 -10.32 -6.94
N VAL A 40 -2.19 -10.93 -7.10
CA VAL A 40 -1.53 -11.01 -8.41
C VAL A 40 -2.41 -11.86 -9.32
N ASP A 41 -2.84 -11.28 -10.43
CA ASP A 41 -3.57 -12.00 -11.47
C ASP A 41 -2.60 -12.46 -12.57
N ASP A 42 -1.74 -11.54 -13.03
CA ASP A 42 -0.68 -11.80 -13.99
C ASP A 42 0.55 -10.88 -13.75
N LEU A 43 1.68 -11.26 -14.34
CA LEU A 43 2.90 -10.46 -14.36
C LEU A 43 3.63 -10.68 -15.70
N GLU A 44 3.55 -9.68 -16.58
CA GLU A 44 4.27 -9.66 -17.85
C GLU A 44 5.30 -8.53 -17.84
N ASP A 45 6.57 -8.87 -18.10
CA ASP A 45 7.73 -7.99 -17.98
C ASP A 45 7.83 -7.25 -16.62
N ARG A 46 7.30 -6.03 -16.57
CA ARG A 46 7.26 -5.16 -15.40
C ARG A 46 5.87 -4.60 -15.13
N VAL A 47 4.85 -5.14 -15.78
CA VAL A 47 3.46 -4.80 -15.57
C VAL A 47 2.82 -5.87 -14.70
N LEU A 48 2.39 -5.46 -13.51
CA LEU A 48 1.70 -6.31 -12.55
C LEU A 48 0.19 -6.06 -12.68
N SER A 49 -0.56 -7.11 -13.00
CA SER A 49 -2.02 -7.08 -12.96
C SER A 49 -2.50 -7.47 -11.57
N ILE A 50 -3.33 -6.63 -10.97
CA ILE A 50 -3.84 -6.79 -9.61
C ILE A 50 -5.35 -6.91 -9.65
N LYS A 51 -5.89 -8.07 -9.24
CA LYS A 51 -7.32 -8.28 -9.04
C LYS A 51 -7.70 -7.94 -7.59
N TYR A 52 -8.68 -7.05 -7.41
CA TYR A 52 -9.12 -6.57 -6.10
C TYR A 52 -10.60 -6.84 -5.82
N GLY A 53 -11.30 -7.56 -6.70
CA GLY A 53 -12.69 -7.97 -6.51
C GLY A 53 -13.07 -9.21 -7.33
N PRO A 54 -14.31 -9.70 -7.19
CA PRO A 54 -14.77 -10.93 -7.85
C PRO A 54 -15.01 -10.77 -9.36
N THR A 55 -15.17 -9.55 -9.88
CA THR A 55 -15.47 -9.32 -11.30
C THR A 55 -14.21 -8.96 -12.10
N ASP A 56 -14.30 -9.11 -13.43
CA ASP A 56 -13.21 -8.73 -14.36
C ASP A 56 -13.12 -7.20 -14.56
N GLN A 57 -13.96 -6.42 -13.87
CA GLN A 57 -13.84 -4.96 -13.83
C GLN A 57 -13.08 -4.47 -12.59
N GLU A 58 -12.81 -5.37 -11.64
CA GLU A 58 -12.14 -5.07 -10.39
C GLU A 58 -10.68 -5.52 -10.47
N GLU A 59 -9.99 -5.00 -11.49
CA GLU A 59 -8.59 -5.24 -11.78
C GLU A 59 -7.89 -3.96 -12.23
N THR A 60 -6.57 -3.93 -12.09
CA THR A 60 -5.75 -2.81 -12.55
C THR A 60 -4.35 -3.27 -12.91
N ASP A 61 -3.76 -2.63 -13.90
CA ASP A 61 -2.36 -2.85 -14.28
C ASP A 61 -1.47 -1.76 -13.72
N VAL A 62 -0.32 -2.16 -13.20
CA VAL A 62 0.68 -1.25 -12.66
C VAL A 62 2.05 -1.57 -13.22
N GLU A 63 2.66 -0.62 -13.92
CA GLU A 63 4.07 -0.69 -14.29
C GLU A 63 4.94 -0.47 -13.05
N ILE A 64 5.68 -1.49 -12.65
CA ILE A 64 6.70 -1.46 -11.60
C ILE A 64 8.03 -1.15 -12.27
N SER A 65 8.44 0.12 -12.31
CA SER A 65 9.69 0.53 -12.93
C SER A 65 10.91 0.15 -12.07
N ARG A 66 12.13 0.25 -12.63
CA ARG A 66 13.36 -0.23 -11.95
C ARG A 66 13.66 0.54 -10.65
N ASP A 67 13.17 1.75 -10.55
CA ASP A 67 13.28 2.67 -9.44
C ASP A 67 12.09 2.58 -8.46
N THR A 68 11.02 1.83 -8.78
CA THR A 68 9.89 1.62 -7.86
C THR A 68 10.38 0.82 -6.64
N PRO A 69 10.26 1.35 -5.41
CA PRO A 69 10.58 0.60 -4.20
C PRO A 69 9.67 -0.63 -4.08
N VAL A 70 10.29 -1.78 -3.84
CA VAL A 70 9.59 -3.03 -3.53
C VAL A 70 9.85 -3.37 -2.07
N LEU A 71 8.80 -3.33 -1.27
CA LEU A 71 8.86 -3.52 0.18
C LEU A 71 8.06 -4.77 0.59
N ARG A 72 8.41 -5.33 1.74
CA ARG A 72 7.64 -6.38 2.39
C ARG A 72 6.87 -5.80 3.56
N MET A 73 5.62 -6.21 3.71
CA MET A 73 4.76 -5.81 4.82
C MET A 73 4.38 -7.04 5.64
N SER A 74 4.77 -7.01 6.91
CA SER A 74 4.55 -8.09 7.87
C SER A 74 3.76 -7.56 9.07
N LEU A 75 3.13 -8.47 9.82
CA LEU A 75 2.51 -8.10 11.10
C LEU A 75 3.60 -7.60 12.07
N GLY A 76 3.40 -6.40 12.62
CA GLY A 76 4.34 -5.75 13.54
C GLY A 76 3.94 -5.93 15.01
N ASP A 77 4.93 -5.77 15.89
CA ASP A 77 4.71 -5.66 17.33
C ASP A 77 4.64 -4.17 17.75
N LYS A 78 3.81 -3.84 18.74
CA LYS A 78 3.67 -2.46 19.25
C LYS A 78 4.99 -1.89 19.77
N ALA A 79 5.91 -2.72 20.27
CA ALA A 79 7.24 -2.33 20.72
C ALA A 79 8.13 -1.76 19.60
N LEU A 80 7.76 -1.95 18.32
CA LEU A 80 8.42 -1.29 17.20
C LEU A 80 8.14 0.21 17.18
N VAL A 81 7.01 0.65 17.74
CA VAL A 81 6.67 2.07 17.90
C VAL A 81 7.37 2.61 19.13
N LYS A 82 8.57 3.14 18.91
CA LYS A 82 9.42 3.73 19.93
C LYS A 82 10.02 5.05 19.44
N ALA A 83 10.60 5.83 20.35
CA ALA A 83 11.28 7.07 20.01
C ALA A 83 12.32 6.83 18.89
N GLY A 84 12.28 7.67 17.85
CA GLY A 84 13.15 7.57 16.68
C GLY A 84 12.71 6.56 15.61
N ALA A 85 11.63 5.80 15.81
CA ALA A 85 11.07 4.96 14.76
C ALA A 85 10.56 5.81 13.60
N ARG A 86 10.87 5.39 12.37
CA ARG A 86 10.34 5.99 11.15
C ARG A 86 9.00 5.35 10.86
N VAL A 87 7.94 6.13 10.77
CA VAL A 87 6.57 5.63 10.63
C VAL A 87 5.82 6.33 9.53
N LEU A 88 4.89 5.60 8.92
CA LEU A 88 3.73 6.19 8.26
C LEU A 88 2.48 5.84 9.06
N VAL A 89 1.58 6.81 9.23
CA VAL A 89 0.35 6.65 9.99
C VAL A 89 -0.83 7.11 9.14
N GLY A 90 -1.75 6.19 8.87
CA GLY A 90 -3.09 6.57 8.44
C GLY A 90 -3.93 6.91 9.66
N ALA A 91 -4.49 8.10 9.71
CA ALA A 91 -5.29 8.56 10.84
C ALA A 91 -6.59 9.22 10.39
N GLN A 92 -7.64 9.06 11.21
CA GLN A 92 -8.91 9.74 11.02
C GLN A 92 -8.99 10.94 11.95
N LYS A 93 -9.39 12.10 11.40
CA LYS A 93 -9.67 13.29 12.19
C LYS A 93 -11.07 13.22 12.80
N ALA A 94 -11.16 13.44 14.10
CA ALA A 94 -12.40 13.52 14.84
C ALA A 94 -13.01 14.94 14.78
N ALA A 95 -14.27 15.07 15.21
CA ALA A 95 -15.00 16.35 15.19
C ALA A 95 -14.39 17.41 16.11
N ASP A 96 -13.73 16.99 17.19
CA ASP A 96 -12.98 17.87 18.11
C ASP A 96 -11.60 18.28 17.58
N GLY A 97 -11.23 17.83 16.38
CA GLY A 97 -9.96 18.11 15.73
C GLY A 97 -8.81 17.17 16.12
N SER A 98 -9.02 16.23 17.04
CA SER A 98 -8.05 15.19 17.38
C SER A 98 -7.91 14.16 16.24
N TYR A 99 -6.83 13.36 16.27
CA TYR A 99 -6.59 12.30 15.28
C TYR A 99 -6.49 10.95 15.98
N ALA A 100 -7.21 9.96 15.45
CA ALA A 100 -7.09 8.56 15.86
C ALA A 100 -6.37 7.78 14.77
N ALA A 101 -5.27 7.10 15.12
CA ALA A 101 -4.55 6.25 14.18
C ALA A 101 -5.41 5.02 13.81
N VAL A 102 -5.53 4.75 12.52
CA VAL A 102 -6.21 3.56 11.96
C VAL A 102 -5.19 2.45 11.72
N PHE A 103 -4.01 2.80 11.23
CA PHE A 103 -2.88 1.88 11.08
C PHE A 103 -1.56 2.62 11.23
N VAL A 104 -0.50 1.88 11.53
CA VAL A 104 0.88 2.38 11.62
C VAL A 104 1.80 1.42 10.88
N PHE A 105 2.45 1.90 9.82
CA PHE A 105 3.57 1.20 9.21
C PHE A 105 4.86 1.67 9.86
N VAL A 106 5.64 0.73 10.39
CA VAL A 106 6.92 1.03 11.01
C VAL A 106 8.03 0.56 10.10
N GLY A 107 8.93 1.47 9.72
CA GLY A 107 10.14 1.15 8.99
C GLY A 107 11.08 0.31 9.85
N LYS A 108 11.35 -0.92 9.42
CA LYS A 108 12.31 -1.82 10.05
C LYS A 108 13.65 -1.76 9.30
N ASP A 109 14.75 -2.05 9.98
CA ASP A 109 16.07 -2.24 9.36
C ASP A 109 16.53 -1.03 8.51
N GLY A 110 16.19 0.18 8.97
CA GLY A 110 16.57 1.45 8.34
C GLY A 110 15.62 1.96 7.26
N VAL A 111 14.59 1.18 6.91
CA VAL A 111 13.55 1.58 5.93
C VAL A 111 12.85 2.86 6.41
N VAL A 112 12.66 3.80 5.50
CA VAL A 112 11.69 4.90 5.64
C VAL A 112 10.45 4.48 4.85
N PRO A 113 9.29 4.28 5.49
CA PRO A 113 8.05 4.05 4.74
C PRO A 113 7.84 5.21 3.76
N PRO A 114 7.79 4.98 2.44
CA PRO A 114 7.82 6.06 1.46
C PRO A 114 6.43 6.63 1.13
N LEU A 115 5.36 5.87 1.42
CA LEU A 115 3.94 6.22 1.27
C LEU A 115 3.13 5.94 2.51
#